data_AF-A0A3B8RAB2-F1
#
_entry.id   AF-A0A3B8RAB2-F1
#
_cell.length_a   1.000
_cell.length_b   1.000
_cell.length_c   1.000
_cell.angle_alpha   90.00
_cell.angle_beta   90.00
_cell.angle_gamma   90.00
#
_symmetry.space_group_name_H-M   'P 1'
#
loop_
_entity.id
_entity.type
_entity.pdbx_description
1 polymer ?
#
loop_
_entity_poly.entity_id
_entity_poly.type
_entity_poly.pdbx_seq_one_letter_code
_entity_poly.pdbx_strand_id
1 'polypeptide(L)'
;MEFRRVLFRSLAAFGQTQHMLGPQLVQVDGDVASVRTDVQALHYLMDDPESTFTLWATYLTNMRREGAVWKIARHELVRRGTRLQKG
;
A
#
# COMPACT_ATOMS: atom_id res chain seq x y z
N MET A 1 14.43 10.23 -5.34
CA MET A 1 14.44 10.83 -3.98
C MET A 1 13.06 11.21 -3.46
N GLU A 2 12.08 11.46 -4.34
CA GLU A 2 10.75 12.00 -3.97
C GLU A 2 9.83 11.03 -3.20
N PHE A 3 9.77 9.75 -3.60
CA PHE A 3 8.92 8.75 -2.95
C PHE A 3 9.18 8.61 -1.45
N ARG A 4 10.46 8.48 -1.06
CA ARG A 4 10.87 8.37 0.35
C ARG A 4 10.35 9.55 1.18
N ARG A 5 10.48 10.77 0.65
CA ARG A 5 10.02 11.99 1.35
C ARG A 5 8.51 12.00 1.54
N VAL A 6 7.74 11.66 0.50
CA VAL A 6 6.28 11.59 0.58
C VAL A 6 5.86 10.56 1.61
N LEU A 7 6.48 9.37 1.58
CA LEU A 7 6.21 8.30 2.54
C LEU A 7 6.43 8.76 4.00
N PHE A 8 7.59 9.32 4.33
CA PHE A 8 7.87 9.75 5.70
C PHE A 8 6.96 10.88 6.18
N ARG A 9 6.56 11.80 5.29
CA ARG A 9 5.57 12.83 5.62
C ARG A 9 4.20 12.24 5.93
N SER A 10 3.74 11.27 5.15
CA SER A 10 2.46 10.61 5.38
C SER A 10 2.47 9.77 6.65
N LEU A 11 3.58 9.10 6.97
CA LEU A 11 3.71 8.29 8.17
C LEU A 11 3.69 9.10 9.46
N ALA A 12 4.05 10.39 9.42
CA ALA A 12 4.07 11.24 10.62
C ALA A 12 2.69 11.43 11.28
N ALA A 13 1.59 11.18 10.55
CA ALA A 13 0.23 11.27 11.09
C ALA A 13 -0.23 10.00 11.82
N PHE A 14 0.54 8.91 11.76
CA PHE A 14 0.12 7.59 12.22
C PHE A 14 1.12 7.00 13.21
N GLY A 15 0.59 6.32 14.23
CA GLY A 15 1.36 5.48 15.13
C GLY A 15 1.60 4.10 14.49
N GLN A 16 0.95 3.07 15.05
CA GLN A 16 1.05 1.72 14.50
C GLN A 16 0.23 1.59 13.21
N THR A 17 0.74 0.81 12.26
CA THR A 17 0.05 0.53 10.99
C THR A 17 0.12 -0.96 10.66
N GLN A 18 -0.93 -1.49 10.02
CA GLN A 18 -0.97 -2.86 9.51
C GLN A 18 -1.55 -2.84 8.10
N HIS A 19 -0.90 -3.53 7.18
CA HIS A 19 -1.38 -3.69 5.80
C HIS A 19 -1.62 -5.17 5.54
N MET A 20 -2.89 -5.55 5.47
CA MET A 20 -3.31 -6.87 5.02
C MET A 20 -3.45 -6.83 3.50
N LEU A 21 -2.70 -7.70 2.82
CA LEU A 21 -2.65 -7.78 1.37
C LEU A 21 -3.25 -9.10 0.92
N GLY A 22 -4.22 -9.05 0.01
CA GLY A 22 -4.80 -10.23 -0.60
C GLY A 22 -6.27 -10.02 -1.01
N PRO A 23 -6.74 -10.78 -2.02
CA PRO A 23 -5.99 -11.69 -2.89
C PRO A 23 -5.06 -10.95 -3.88
N GLN A 24 -4.06 -11.66 -4.42
CA GLN A 24 -3.21 -11.16 -5.51
C GLN A 24 -3.52 -11.89 -6.81
N LEU A 25 -3.62 -11.13 -7.90
CA LEU A 25 -3.65 -11.64 -9.27
C LEU A 25 -2.40 -11.16 -10.00
N VAL A 26 -1.57 -12.10 -10.44
CA VAL A 26 -0.28 -11.84 -11.08
C VAL A 26 -0.31 -12.36 -12.51
N GLN A 27 0.09 -11.52 -13.47
CA GLN A 27 0.37 -11.90 -14.86
C GLN A 27 1.83 -11.59 -15.16
N VAL A 28 2.61 -12.62 -15.51
CA VAL A 28 4.04 -12.50 -15.84
C VAL A 28 4.21 -12.63 -17.35
N ASP A 29 4.97 -11.72 -17.94
CA ASP A 29 5.38 -11.73 -19.35
C ASP A 29 6.89 -11.46 -19.42
N GLY A 30 7.67 -12.54 -19.49
CA GLY A 30 9.13 -12.49 -19.44
C GLY A 30 9.66 -11.77 -18.19
N ASP A 31 10.32 -10.63 -18.42
CA ASP A 31 10.93 -9.79 -17.39
C ASP A 31 10.01 -8.66 -16.87
N VAL A 32 8.72 -8.67 -17.24
CA VAL A 32 7.72 -7.76 -16.69
C VAL A 32 6.57 -8.53 -16.06
N ALA A 33 5.90 -7.93 -15.08
CA ALA A 33 4.67 -8.48 -14.53
C ALA A 33 3.67 -7.37 -14.19
N SER A 34 2.38 -7.66 -14.35
CA SER A 34 1.30 -6.84 -13.80
C SER A 34 0.69 -7.56 -12.60
N VAL A 35 0.50 -6.82 -11.51
CA VAL A 35 0.00 -7.36 -10.24
C VAL A 35 -1.15 -6.50 -9.76
N ARG A 36 -2.32 -7.11 -9.60
CA ARG A 36 -3.43 -6.54 -8.85
C ARG A 36 -3.44 -7.14 -7.45
N THR A 37 -3.43 -6.28 -6.42
CA THR A 37 -3.51 -6.72 -5.01
C THR A 37 -4.59 -5.93 -4.30
N ASP A 38 -5.58 -6.61 -3.74
CA ASP A 38 -6.51 -5.93 -2.82
C ASP A 38 -5.84 -5.73 -1.46
N VAL A 39 -6.10 -4.58 -0.82
CA VAL A 39 -5.45 -4.16 0.43
C VAL A 39 -6.47 -3.60 1.40
N GLN A 40 -6.30 -3.98 2.67
CA GLN A 40 -6.81 -3.26 3.82
C GLN A 40 -5.63 -2.70 4.61
N ALA A 41 -5.61 -1.39 4.81
CA ALA A 41 -4.60 -0.71 5.62
C ALA A 41 -5.25 -0.10 6.86
N LEU A 42 -4.89 -0.62 8.03
CA LEU A 42 -5.27 -0.10 9.34
C LEU A 42 -4.17 0.83 9.85
N HIS A 43 -4.55 2.00 10.34
CA HIS A 43 -3.63 2.96 10.94
C HIS A 43 -4.21 3.43 12.28
N TYR A 44 -3.42 3.40 13.33
CA TYR A 44 -3.71 4.12 14.56
C TYR A 44 -3.28 5.58 14.38
N LEU A 45 -4.12 6.53 14.78
CA LEU A 45 -3.77 7.94 14.67
C LEU A 45 -2.70 8.30 15.70
N MET A 46 -1.77 9.18 15.31
CA MET A 46 -0.68 9.57 16.22
C MET A 46 -1.19 10.38 17.43
N ASP A 47 -2.09 11.34 17.17
CA ASP A 47 -2.61 12.26 18.19
C ASP A 47 -3.81 11.71 18.98
N ASP A 48 -4.36 10.58 18.53
CA ASP A 48 -5.45 9.86 19.21
C ASP A 48 -5.26 8.35 19.02
N PRO A 49 -4.41 7.72 19.86
CA PRO A 49 -4.01 6.32 19.69
C PRO A 49 -5.15 5.29 19.85
N GLU A 50 -6.31 5.68 20.37
CA GLU A 50 -7.49 4.81 20.44
C GLU A 50 -8.32 4.86 19.15
N SER A 51 -8.13 5.90 18.33
CA SER A 51 -8.78 6.05 17.04
C SER A 51 -8.02 5.36 15.92
N THR A 52 -8.77 4.76 14.99
CA THR A 52 -8.23 4.07 13.81
C THR A 52 -8.75 4.64 12.50
N PHE A 53 -7.86 4.76 11.52
CA PHE A 53 -8.16 5.01 10.13
C PHE A 53 -7.93 3.74 9.30
N THR A 54 -9.01 3.20 8.73
CA THR A 54 -8.96 2.06 7.80
C THR A 54 -9.14 2.54 6.37
N LEU A 55 -8.27 2.07 5.48
CA LEU A 55 -8.36 2.24 4.03
C LEU A 55 -8.58 0.88 3.38
N TRP A 56 -9.55 0.78 2.47
CA TRP A 56 -9.68 -0.33 1.53
C TRP A 56 -9.33 0.17 0.13
N ALA A 57 -8.44 -0.53 -0.55
CA ALA A 57 -7.99 -0.16 -1.89
C ALA A 57 -7.60 -1.39 -2.71
N THR A 58 -7.35 -1.16 -3.99
CA THR A 58 -6.66 -2.10 -4.87
C THR A 58 -5.35 -1.43 -5.31
N TYR A 59 -4.24 -2.13 -5.15
CA TYR A 59 -2.98 -1.76 -5.78
C TYR A 59 -2.89 -2.32 -7.19
N LEU A 60 -2.56 -1.45 -8.15
CA LEU A 60 -2.17 -1.82 -9.51
C LEU A 60 -0.66 -1.61 -9.64
N THR A 61 0.09 -2.70 -9.72
CA THR A 61 1.55 -2.68 -9.66
C THR A 61 2.13 -3.23 -10.96
N ASN A 62 3.03 -2.47 -11.57
CA ASN A 62 3.88 -2.96 -12.64
C ASN A 62 5.23 -3.33 -12.03
N MET A 63 5.70 -4.54 -12.29
CA MET A 63 7.00 -5.04 -11.84
C MET A 63 7.93 -5.26 -13.02
N ARG A 64 9.23 -5.12 -12.77
CA ARG A 64 10.30 -5.45 -13.72
C ARG A 64 11.33 -6.32 -13.04
N ARG A 65 11.79 -7.36 -13.73
CA ARG A 65 12.89 -8.21 -13.29
C ARG A 65 14.22 -7.57 -13.67
N GLU A 66 15.12 -7.49 -12.70
CA GLU A 66 16.50 -7.06 -12.87
C GLU A 66 17.41 -8.19 -12.35
N GLY A 67 17.92 -9.01 -13.26
CA GLY A 67 18.63 -10.25 -12.93
C GLY A 67 17.73 -11.25 -12.20
N ALA A 68 18.10 -11.64 -10.98
CA ALA A 68 17.32 -12.58 -10.18
C ALA A 68 16.20 -11.91 -9.34
N VAL A 69 16.08 -10.58 -9.36
CA VAL A 69 15.21 -9.82 -8.44
C VAL A 69 14.08 -9.13 -9.18
N TRP A 70 12.86 -9.19 -8.64
CA TRP A 70 11.74 -8.37 -9.09
C TRP A 70 11.71 -7.04 -8.33
N LYS A 71 11.49 -5.95 -9.05
CA LYS A 71 11.32 -4.61 -8.49
C LYS A 71 10.00 -4.00 -8.92
N ILE A 72 9.45 -3.13 -8.08
CA ILE A 72 8.28 -2.31 -8.39
C ILE A 72 8.72 -1.19 -9.33
N ALA A 73 8.22 -1.19 -10.57
CA ALA A 73 8.46 -0.14 -11.55
C ALA A 73 7.40 0.97 -11.46
N ARG A 74 6.16 0.62 -11.12
CA ARG A 74 5.06 1.54 -10.84
C ARG A 74 4.11 0.92 -9.82
N HIS A 75 3.56 1.73 -8.92
CA HIS A 75 2.60 1.30 -7.92
C HIS A 75 1.51 2.36 -7.79
N GLU A 76 0.27 2.00 -8.10
CA GLU A 76 -0.88 2.88 -8.04
C GLU A 76 -1.89 2.36 -7.03
N LEU A 77 -2.34 3.24 -6.14
CA LEU A 77 -3.38 2.98 -5.17
C LEU A 77 -4.72 3.45 -5.73
N VAL A 78 -5.64 2.51 -5.93
CA VAL A 78 -7.02 2.82 -6.32
C VAL A 78 -7.92 2.62 -5.10
N ARG A 79 -8.30 3.72 -4.45
CA ARG A 79 -9.15 3.72 -3.25
C ARG A 79 -10.52 3.12 -3.55
N ARG A 80 -11.03 2.30 -2.62
CA ARG A 80 -12.40 1.75 -2.61
C ARG A 80 -13.25 2.38 -1.51
N GLY A 81 -12.66 2.60 -0.35
CA GLY A 81 -13.34 3.23 0.78
C GLY A 81 -12.39 3.55 1.91
N THR A 82 -12.88 4.33 2.87
CA THR A 82 -12.16 4.69 4.09
C THR A 82 -13.12 4.74 5.25
N ARG A 83 -12.62 4.47 6.46
CA ARG A 83 -13.37 4.60 7.70
C ARG A 83 -12.47 5.21 8.77
N LEU A 84 -12.95 6.24 9.43
CA LEU A 84 -12.43 6.70 10.70
C LEU A 84 -13.32 6.13 11.81
N GLN A 85 -12.73 5.41 12.76
CA GLN A 85 -13.43 4.85 13.90
C GLN A 85 -12.77 5.35 15.18
N LYS A 86 -13.57 5.96 16.06
CA LYS A 86 -13.16 6.27 17.43
C LYS A 86 -13.26 5.01 18.30
N GLY A 87 -12.31 4.88 19.23
CA GLY A 87 -12.39 3.92 20.34
C GLY A 87 -13.58 4.19 21.24
#